data_AF-A0A1M7R055-F1
#
_entry.id   AF-A0A1M7R055-F1
#
_cell.length_a   1.000
_cell.length_b   1.000
_cell.length_c   1.000
_cell.angle_alpha   90.00
_cell.angle_beta   90.00
_cell.angle_gamma   90.00
#
_symmetry.space_group_name_H-M   'P 1'
#
loop_
_entity.id
_entity.type
_entity.pdbx_description
1 polymer ?
#
loop_
_entity_poly.entity_id
_entity_poly.type
_entity_poly.pdbx_seq_one_letter_code
_entity_poly.pdbx_strand_id
1 'polypeptide(L)'
;MRLSLGGDLRLRYEHTGNPRYGLDPQDRRGVAMVRGSVFTDLRLDEHWRGFAQLASSRTNGRTAGPSPVDEDRLDPTNLFVEWRSATQGDDGIGMRVGIQELQFGSGRAIDAREGPNVRRSFDAVRAYSTSGPWRVDAFAAKPRLNRLGSFDDARSQTQSLRGVYATRSAGVTSLDVYALHFEDTAARYVQGVAHERRWSLGTRVFGSHDAWNWNWEFAAQGGKFGDADIRAWSLATDTGYSFGDVPGKLRAALLVAIASGDKDPGDDRLETLNPIYPRGNYFGDEATLGPRNFFNIHPALTLQPSPAVQLTAGVDFFWRYSTRDGVYAPNGMLIRPAGDSRARHVATIASIATTRTLAPRWSSSAVVAYARPGAFLRETGATDALSFLSLSLQYRF
;
A
#
# COMPACT_ATOMS: atom_id res chain seq x y z
N MET A 1 29.91 -6.15 19.68
CA MET A 1 29.53 -6.53 18.29
C MET A 1 28.54 -7.70 18.29
N ARG A 2 27.44 -7.61 17.53
CA ARG A 2 26.44 -8.67 17.33
C ARG A 2 26.14 -8.83 15.85
N LEU A 3 26.19 -10.05 15.34
CA LEU A 3 25.81 -10.42 13.98
C LEU A 3 24.51 -11.23 14.01
N SER A 4 23.60 -10.99 13.09
CA SER A 4 22.38 -11.79 12.90
C SER A 4 22.14 -12.03 11.42
N LEU A 5 21.77 -13.26 11.09
CA LEU A 5 21.40 -13.70 9.75
C LEU A 5 19.97 -14.18 9.79
N GLY A 6 19.25 -14.00 8.69
CA GLY A 6 17.90 -14.52 8.55
C GLY A 6 17.37 -14.26 7.15
N GLY A 7 16.11 -14.57 6.96
CA GLY A 7 15.49 -14.40 5.66
C GLY A 7 14.04 -14.81 5.61
N ASP A 8 13.48 -14.75 4.41
CA ASP A 8 12.16 -15.27 4.13
C ASP A 8 12.05 -15.88 2.74
N LEU A 9 11.16 -16.86 2.60
CA LEU A 9 10.76 -17.45 1.34
C LEU A 9 9.23 -17.42 1.26
N ARG A 10 8.69 -16.86 0.19
CA ARG A 10 7.27 -16.80 -0.11
C ARG A 10 6.99 -17.43 -1.47
N LEU A 11 6.11 -18.42 -1.48
CA LEU A 11 5.50 -18.99 -2.67
C LEU A 11 4.09 -18.44 -2.78
N ARG A 12 3.69 -17.96 -3.95
CA ARG A 12 2.34 -17.46 -4.20
C ARG A 12 1.83 -17.96 -5.55
N TYR A 13 0.57 -18.35 -5.60
CA TYR A 13 -0.15 -18.62 -6.83
C TYR A 13 -1.36 -17.69 -6.90
N GLU A 14 -1.56 -17.06 -8.05
CA GLU A 14 -2.72 -16.22 -8.33
C GLU A 14 -3.45 -16.72 -9.57
N HIS A 15 -4.77 -16.69 -9.54
CA HIS A 15 -5.58 -16.81 -10.73
C HIS A 15 -6.60 -15.67 -10.74
N THR A 16 -6.56 -14.85 -11.78
CA THR A 16 -7.52 -13.76 -11.99
C THR A 16 -8.32 -14.07 -13.23
N GLY A 17 -9.62 -14.35 -13.09
CA GLY A 17 -10.54 -14.46 -14.22
C GLY A 17 -11.00 -13.06 -14.64
N ASN A 18 -10.98 -12.79 -15.94
CA ASN A 18 -11.28 -11.48 -16.53
C ASN A 18 -10.49 -10.34 -15.86
N PRO A 19 -9.14 -10.36 -15.89
CA PRO A 19 -8.30 -9.29 -15.37
C PRO A 19 -8.79 -7.92 -15.88
N ARG A 20 -8.85 -6.93 -14.97
CA ARG A 20 -9.42 -5.61 -15.25
C ARG A 20 -10.83 -5.65 -15.85
N TYR A 21 -11.69 -6.56 -15.40
CA TYR A 21 -13.07 -6.70 -15.89
C TYR A 21 -13.15 -6.99 -17.40
N GLY A 22 -12.18 -7.76 -17.91
CA GLY A 22 -12.07 -8.17 -19.31
C GLY A 22 -11.19 -7.25 -20.18
N LEU A 23 -10.57 -6.22 -19.61
CA LEU A 23 -9.73 -5.28 -20.38
C LEU A 23 -8.29 -5.78 -20.58
N ASP A 24 -7.78 -6.61 -19.68
CA ASP A 24 -6.41 -7.11 -19.74
C ASP A 24 -6.36 -8.56 -20.26
N PRO A 25 -5.24 -9.00 -20.87
CA PRO A 25 -5.05 -10.38 -21.31
C PRO A 25 -5.24 -11.40 -20.18
N GLN A 26 -5.92 -12.51 -20.49
CA GLN A 26 -6.17 -13.58 -19.52
C GLN A 26 -4.94 -14.47 -19.29
N ASP A 27 -4.48 -14.54 -18.04
CA ASP A 27 -3.50 -15.53 -17.55
C ASP A 27 -4.17 -16.91 -17.42
N ARG A 28 -4.27 -17.65 -18.54
CA ARG A 28 -5.08 -18.89 -18.63
C ARG A 28 -4.76 -19.95 -17.58
N ARG A 29 -3.49 -20.06 -17.17
CA ARG A 29 -3.02 -21.06 -16.19
C ARG A 29 -2.78 -20.47 -14.80
N GLY A 30 -3.16 -19.21 -14.58
CA GLY A 30 -2.74 -18.44 -13.42
C GLY A 30 -1.24 -18.11 -13.44
N VAL A 31 -0.78 -17.49 -12.36
CA VAL A 31 0.55 -16.94 -12.21
C VAL A 31 1.17 -17.50 -10.93
N ALA A 32 2.34 -18.10 -11.07
CA ALA A 32 3.13 -18.58 -9.95
C ALA A 32 4.28 -17.61 -9.67
N MET A 33 4.44 -17.25 -8.41
CA MET A 33 5.42 -16.28 -7.94
C MET A 33 6.24 -16.88 -6.80
N VAL A 34 7.54 -16.63 -6.82
CA VAL A 34 8.46 -16.98 -5.74
C VAL A 34 9.23 -15.74 -5.35
N ARG A 35 9.26 -15.41 -4.06
CA ARG A 35 10.14 -14.39 -3.50
C ARG A 35 10.99 -15.00 -2.40
N GLY A 36 12.31 -14.86 -2.50
CA GLY A 36 13.24 -15.18 -1.42
C GLY A 36 14.02 -13.93 -1.02
N SER A 37 14.29 -13.76 0.28
CA SER A 37 15.24 -12.76 0.77
C SER A 37 16.17 -13.34 1.83
N VAL A 38 17.39 -12.84 1.86
CA VAL A 38 18.39 -13.13 2.90
C VAL A 38 18.96 -11.81 3.40
N PHE A 39 19.18 -11.70 4.70
CA PHE A 39 19.75 -10.51 5.31
C PHE A 39 20.90 -10.80 6.27
N THR A 40 21.73 -9.78 6.44
CA THR A 40 22.75 -9.67 7.47
C THR A 40 22.56 -8.37 8.24
N ASP A 41 22.46 -8.48 9.57
CA ASP A 41 22.37 -7.35 10.52
C ASP A 41 23.62 -7.36 11.41
N LEU A 42 24.49 -6.37 11.20
CA LEU A 42 25.70 -6.17 11.98
C LEU A 42 25.50 -4.96 12.90
N ARG A 43 25.51 -5.20 14.21
CA ARG A 43 25.51 -4.13 15.23
C ARG A 43 26.90 -4.01 15.85
N LEU A 44 27.51 -2.84 15.68
CA LEU A 44 28.77 -2.46 16.29
C LEU A 44 28.43 -1.56 17.49
N ASP A 45 28.64 -2.13 18.67
CA ASP A 45 28.26 -1.57 19.96
C ASP A 45 26.80 -1.10 19.99
N GLU A 46 26.50 -0.02 20.71
CA GLU A 46 25.14 0.50 20.84
C GLU A 46 24.77 1.47 19.72
N HIS A 47 25.78 2.05 19.06
CA HIS A 47 25.60 3.20 18.17
C HIS A 47 25.46 2.85 16.71
N TRP A 48 26.17 1.85 16.21
CA TRP A 48 26.29 1.62 14.77
C TRP A 48 25.61 0.33 14.34
N ARG A 49 24.94 0.39 13.19
CA ARG A 49 24.29 -0.76 12.55
C ARG A 49 24.52 -0.73 11.04
N GLY A 50 25.07 -1.81 10.50
CA GLY A 50 25.04 -2.11 9.07
C GLY A 50 23.98 -3.15 8.78
N PHE A 51 23.15 -2.93 7.76
CA PHE A 51 22.14 -3.90 7.34
C PHE A 51 22.17 -4.07 5.83
N ALA A 52 22.21 -5.33 5.40
CA ALA A 52 22.14 -5.71 4.00
C ALA A 52 21.10 -6.81 3.83
N GLN A 53 20.17 -6.65 2.88
CA GLN A 53 19.18 -7.63 2.48
C GLN A 53 19.13 -7.67 0.97
N LEU A 54 19.33 -8.87 0.42
CA LEU A 54 19.16 -9.16 -0.99
C LEU A 54 17.86 -9.94 -1.16
N ALA A 55 17.07 -9.60 -2.18
CA ALA A 55 15.87 -10.32 -2.53
C ALA A 55 15.88 -10.75 -3.99
N SER A 56 15.26 -11.88 -4.27
CA SER A 56 15.01 -12.42 -5.61
C SER A 56 13.53 -12.74 -5.73
N SER A 57 12.88 -12.14 -6.72
CA SER A 57 11.47 -12.33 -7.03
C SER A 57 11.33 -12.86 -8.46
N ARG A 58 10.75 -14.05 -8.63
CA ARG A 58 10.49 -14.68 -9.94
C ARG A 58 9.01 -14.81 -10.18
N THR A 59 8.59 -14.66 -11.43
CA THR A 59 7.21 -14.89 -11.84
C THR A 59 7.14 -15.77 -13.08
N ASN A 60 6.14 -16.64 -13.13
CA ASN A 60 5.84 -17.48 -14.28
C ASN A 60 4.33 -17.50 -14.55
N GLY A 61 3.94 -17.51 -15.82
CA GLY A 61 2.54 -17.63 -16.26
C GLY A 61 1.84 -16.32 -16.64
N ARG A 62 2.49 -15.15 -16.48
CA ARG A 62 1.98 -13.85 -16.98
C ARG A 62 1.97 -13.83 -18.51
N THR A 63 0.80 -13.70 -19.11
CA THR A 63 0.60 -13.74 -20.57
C THR A 63 1.22 -12.54 -21.27
N ALA A 64 1.12 -11.35 -20.67
CA ALA A 64 1.75 -10.13 -21.18
C ALA A 64 3.25 -10.02 -20.84
N GLY A 65 3.84 -11.05 -20.23
CA GLY A 65 5.16 -10.99 -19.60
C GLY A 65 5.11 -10.39 -18.19
N PRO A 66 6.15 -10.63 -17.36
CA PRO A 66 6.19 -10.08 -16.01
C PRO A 66 6.43 -8.57 -16.06
N SER A 67 5.72 -7.84 -15.19
CA SER A 67 5.98 -6.42 -14.95
C SER A 67 7.04 -6.25 -13.84
N PRO A 68 7.60 -5.03 -13.65
CA PRO A 68 8.53 -4.74 -12.55
C PRO A 68 7.99 -4.96 -11.13
N VAL A 69 6.68 -5.17 -10.96
CA VAL A 69 6.11 -5.54 -9.64
C VAL A 69 5.95 -7.06 -9.47
N ASP A 70 6.11 -7.82 -10.55
CA ASP A 70 6.05 -9.28 -10.58
C ASP A 70 7.45 -9.91 -10.49
N GLU A 71 8.44 -9.36 -11.18
CA GLU A 71 9.79 -9.94 -11.27
C GLU A 71 10.89 -8.90 -11.08
N ASP A 72 11.91 -9.30 -10.31
CA ASP A 72 13.15 -8.57 -10.02
C ASP A 72 14.17 -9.64 -9.61
N ARG A 73 15.24 -9.83 -10.40
CA ARG A 73 15.97 -11.10 -10.33
C ARG A 73 16.83 -11.23 -9.10
N LEU A 74 17.60 -10.21 -8.76
CA LEU A 74 18.40 -10.19 -7.55
C LEU A 74 18.88 -8.76 -7.28
N ASP A 75 18.29 -8.11 -6.28
CA ASP A 75 18.62 -6.73 -5.95
C ASP A 75 18.58 -6.48 -4.44
N PRO A 76 19.32 -5.47 -3.94
CA PRO A 76 19.21 -5.03 -2.56
C PRO A 76 17.88 -4.33 -2.30
N THR A 77 17.07 -4.89 -1.42
CA THR A 77 15.85 -4.24 -0.91
C THR A 77 16.13 -3.34 0.28
N ASN A 78 17.16 -3.69 1.07
CA ASN A 78 17.71 -2.85 2.13
C ASN A 78 19.24 -2.96 2.11
N LEU A 79 19.93 -1.83 2.05
CA LEU A 79 21.39 -1.74 2.16
C LEU A 79 21.73 -0.37 2.75
N PHE A 80 21.96 -0.32 4.06
CA PHE A 80 22.14 0.93 4.77
C PHE A 80 23.11 0.85 5.93
N VAL A 81 23.59 2.02 6.33
CA VAL A 81 24.25 2.27 7.61
C VAL A 81 23.35 3.15 8.47
N GLU A 82 23.28 2.83 9.75
CA GLU A 82 22.53 3.56 10.76
C GLU A 82 23.41 3.88 11.96
N TRP A 83 23.31 5.13 12.42
CA TRP A 83 23.85 5.58 13.69
C TRP A 83 22.71 5.95 14.65
N ARG A 84 22.89 5.71 15.95
CA ARG A 84 21.98 6.14 17.02
C ARG A 84 22.73 6.57 18.28
N SER A 85 22.17 7.54 19.00
CA SER A 85 22.75 8.05 20.23
C SER A 85 22.51 7.16 21.45
N ALA A 86 21.41 6.41 21.46
CA ALA A 86 20.97 5.59 22.58
C ALA A 86 20.53 4.20 22.12
N THR A 87 20.33 3.27 23.06
CA THR A 87 19.90 1.92 22.73
C THR A 87 18.46 1.90 22.21
N GLN A 88 18.08 0.77 21.60
CA GLN A 88 16.76 0.63 21.03
C GLN A 88 15.69 0.63 22.13
N GLY A 89 14.85 1.67 22.15
CA GLY A 89 13.79 1.84 23.15
C GLY A 89 13.98 3.05 24.05
N ASP A 90 15.18 3.62 24.06
CA ASP A 90 15.50 4.82 24.82
C ASP A 90 15.16 6.10 24.04
N ASP A 91 15.07 7.20 24.79
CA ASP A 91 15.07 8.55 24.23
C ASP A 91 16.41 8.80 23.53
N GLY A 92 16.34 9.35 22.32
CA GLY A 92 17.54 9.57 21.54
C GLY A 92 17.28 10.03 20.12
N ILE A 93 18.36 10.10 19.37
CA ILE A 93 18.35 10.46 17.96
C ILE A 93 19.07 9.39 17.15
N GLY A 94 18.74 9.31 15.87
CA GLY A 94 19.46 8.45 14.94
C GLY A 94 19.34 8.92 13.50
N MET A 95 20.21 8.37 12.67
CA MET A 95 20.26 8.66 11.25
C MET A 95 20.56 7.38 10.48
N ARG A 96 19.82 7.16 9.40
CA ARG A 96 19.97 6.03 8.48
C ARG A 96 20.16 6.54 7.06
N VAL A 97 21.17 6.01 6.37
CA VAL A 97 21.52 6.38 5.00
C VAL A 97 21.72 5.12 4.17
N GLY A 98 21.07 5.08 3.00
CA GLY A 98 21.22 4.01 2.02
C GLY A 98 19.89 3.58 1.42
N ILE A 99 19.89 2.39 0.81
CA ILE A 99 18.70 1.74 0.28
C ILE A 99 17.89 1.22 1.46
N GLN A 100 16.63 1.61 1.53
CA GLN A 100 15.75 1.19 2.62
C GLN A 100 14.30 1.18 2.16
N GLU A 101 13.55 0.25 2.71
CA GLU A 101 12.09 0.31 2.64
C GLU A 101 11.57 1.39 3.59
N LEU A 102 10.58 2.14 3.13
CA LEU A 102 9.87 3.12 3.94
C LEU A 102 8.43 2.67 4.11
N GLN A 103 7.97 2.66 5.37
CA GLN A 103 6.58 2.41 5.72
C GLN A 103 6.24 3.28 6.93
N PHE A 104 5.16 4.04 6.80
CA PHE A 104 4.65 4.91 7.86
C PHE A 104 3.16 4.67 8.09
N GLY A 105 2.72 4.85 9.33
CA GLY A 105 1.33 4.67 9.73
C GLY A 105 0.75 3.33 9.29
N SER A 106 -0.42 3.39 8.64
CA SER A 106 -1.14 2.22 8.12
C SER A 106 -0.69 1.81 6.70
N GLY A 107 0.27 2.53 6.09
CA GLY A 107 0.71 2.31 4.71
C GLY A 107 -0.18 2.99 3.65
N ARG A 108 -1.00 3.98 4.03
CA ARG A 108 -1.86 4.72 3.07
C ARG A 108 -1.12 5.69 2.18
N ALA A 109 -0.17 6.44 2.74
CA ALA A 109 0.64 7.38 1.97
C ALA A 109 1.98 6.77 1.54
N ILE A 110 2.63 6.02 2.43
CA ILE A 110 3.98 5.47 2.20
C ILE A 110 4.04 4.06 2.77
N ASP A 111 4.22 3.08 1.88
CA ASP A 111 4.42 1.67 2.19
C ASP A 111 5.49 1.07 1.27
N ALA A 112 6.08 -0.03 1.74
CA ALA A 112 7.02 -0.84 0.98
C ALA A 112 6.34 -1.64 -0.15
N ARG A 113 5.09 -1.33 -0.49
CA ARG A 113 4.27 -2.03 -1.49
C ARG A 113 4.09 -3.50 -1.10
N GLU A 114 3.60 -3.77 0.11
CA GLU A 114 3.20 -5.14 0.45
C GLU A 114 1.97 -5.55 -0.38
N GLY A 115 1.94 -6.82 -0.80
CA GLY A 115 0.98 -7.36 -1.77
C GLY A 115 1.69 -7.96 -2.98
N PRO A 116 2.14 -7.16 -3.97
CA PRO A 116 2.89 -7.65 -5.14
C PRO A 116 4.11 -8.51 -4.81
N ASN A 117 4.67 -9.17 -5.84
CA ASN A 117 5.85 -10.02 -5.64
C ASN A 117 7.06 -9.18 -5.23
N VAL A 118 7.32 -8.08 -5.96
CA VAL A 118 8.46 -7.19 -5.71
C VAL A 118 8.06 -6.05 -4.76
N ARG A 119 8.80 -5.90 -3.66
CA ARG A 119 8.63 -4.79 -2.70
C ARG A 119 9.34 -3.54 -3.19
N ARG A 120 8.89 -2.38 -2.71
CA ARG A 120 9.44 -1.07 -3.06
C ARG A 120 10.47 -0.63 -2.03
N SER A 121 11.68 -0.32 -2.51
CA SER A 121 12.72 0.33 -1.73
C SER A 121 12.97 1.78 -2.21
N PHE A 122 13.68 2.53 -1.40
CA PHE A 122 14.04 3.92 -1.63
C PHE A 122 15.54 4.11 -1.39
N ASP A 123 16.17 4.88 -2.26
CA ASP A 123 17.40 5.59 -1.88
C ASP A 123 17.01 6.72 -0.93
N ALA A 124 17.39 6.61 0.35
CA ALA A 124 16.94 7.58 1.34
C ALA A 124 18.00 7.94 2.39
N VAL A 125 17.85 9.17 2.88
CA VAL A 125 18.42 9.65 4.14
C VAL A 125 17.25 9.90 5.07
N ARG A 126 17.31 9.34 6.28
CA ARG A 126 16.29 9.46 7.31
C ARG A 126 16.95 9.78 8.64
N ALA A 127 16.59 10.90 9.25
CA ALA A 127 16.92 11.21 10.64
C ALA A 127 15.67 11.01 11.49
N TYR A 128 15.85 10.65 12.75
CA TYR A 128 14.74 10.47 13.67
C TYR A 128 15.12 10.83 15.10
N SER A 129 14.09 11.17 15.89
CA SER A 129 14.18 11.33 17.33
C SER A 129 13.05 10.55 18.02
N THR A 130 13.39 9.90 19.11
CA THR A 130 12.45 9.31 20.07
C THR A 130 12.54 10.10 21.38
N SER A 131 11.40 10.56 21.91
CA SER A 131 11.33 11.15 23.25
C SER A 131 9.98 10.88 23.91
N GLY A 132 10.00 10.12 25.00
CA GLY A 132 8.80 9.66 25.68
C GLY A 132 7.83 8.97 24.71
N PRO A 133 6.56 9.42 24.59
CA PRO A 133 5.60 8.80 23.68
C PRO A 133 5.80 9.20 22.21
N TRP A 134 6.74 10.09 21.90
CA TRP A 134 6.89 10.65 20.56
C TRP A 134 8.02 9.99 19.78
N ARG A 135 7.75 9.74 18.50
CA ARG A 135 8.74 9.47 17.47
C ARG A 135 8.54 10.46 16.33
N VAL A 136 9.60 11.17 15.95
CA VAL A 136 9.60 12.08 14.80
C VAL A 136 10.66 11.64 13.81
N ASP A 137 10.27 11.45 12.55
CA ASP A 137 11.15 11.07 11.45
C ASP A 137 11.14 12.19 10.39
N ALA A 138 12.33 12.61 9.95
CA ALA A 138 12.51 13.50 8.81
C ALA A 138 13.31 12.77 7.74
N PHE A 139 12.89 12.84 6.48
CA PHE A 139 13.52 12.07 5.42
C PHE A 139 13.50 12.76 4.06
N ALA A 140 14.47 12.38 3.24
CA ALA A 140 14.49 12.62 1.80
C ALA A 140 14.76 11.30 1.10
N ALA A 141 13.92 10.98 0.12
CA ALA A 141 13.88 9.68 -0.51
C ALA A 141 13.60 9.81 -2.01
N LYS A 142 14.21 8.93 -2.80
CA LYS A 142 13.82 8.68 -4.18
C LYS A 142 13.45 7.20 -4.32
N PRO A 143 12.29 6.84 -4.88
CA PRO A 143 11.95 5.45 -5.06
C PRO A 143 12.96 4.81 -6.02
N ARG A 144 13.30 3.54 -5.78
CA ARG A 144 13.99 2.76 -6.81
C ARG A 144 12.99 2.22 -7.83
N LEU A 145 13.41 2.22 -9.08
CA LEU A 145 12.70 1.62 -10.20
C LEU A 145 13.18 0.18 -10.32
N ASN A 146 12.29 -0.75 -9.97
CA ASN A 146 12.55 -2.17 -10.15
C ASN A 146 12.78 -2.49 -11.63
N ARG A 147 13.77 -3.32 -11.93
CA ARG A 147 14.01 -3.84 -13.28
C ARG A 147 14.06 -5.37 -13.23
N LEU A 148 13.89 -5.98 -14.40
CA LEU A 148 13.80 -7.45 -14.50
C LEU A 148 15.17 -8.14 -14.32
N GLY A 149 16.28 -7.39 -14.23
CA GLY A 149 17.63 -7.92 -14.13
C GLY A 149 18.07 -8.17 -12.69
N SER A 150 19.39 -8.29 -12.53
CA SER A 150 20.04 -8.38 -11.22
C SER A 150 20.99 -7.22 -11.06
N PHE A 151 20.91 -6.54 -9.93
CA PHE A 151 21.69 -5.35 -9.58
C PHE A 151 21.55 -4.22 -10.60
N ASP A 152 20.39 -4.12 -11.26
CA ASP A 152 20.14 -3.13 -12.30
C ASP A 152 19.09 -2.09 -11.92
N ASP A 153 18.44 -2.26 -10.77
CA ASP A 153 17.52 -1.26 -10.22
C ASP A 153 18.20 0.10 -10.10
N ALA A 154 17.45 1.14 -10.49
CA ALA A 154 17.96 2.49 -10.54
C ALA A 154 17.10 3.43 -9.70
N ARG A 155 17.74 4.43 -9.12
CA ARG A 155 17.08 5.58 -8.53
C ARG A 155 16.18 6.27 -9.56
N SER A 156 14.94 6.58 -9.18
CA SER A 156 14.05 7.37 -10.04
C SER A 156 14.63 8.76 -10.33
N GLN A 157 14.55 9.15 -11.60
CA GLN A 157 14.94 10.49 -12.06
C GLN A 157 13.77 11.46 -12.10
N THR A 158 12.53 10.94 -12.12
CA THR A 158 11.32 11.75 -12.22
C THR A 158 10.64 11.97 -10.88
N GLN A 159 10.79 11.00 -9.95
CA GLN A 159 10.07 11.03 -8.67
C GLN A 159 10.99 11.30 -7.49
N SER A 160 10.51 12.11 -6.54
CA SER A 160 11.14 12.29 -5.24
C SER A 160 10.12 12.54 -4.14
N LEU A 161 10.49 12.20 -2.91
CA LEU A 161 9.66 12.37 -1.73
C LEU A 161 10.52 12.90 -0.58
N ARG A 162 10.01 13.92 0.12
CA ARG A 162 10.63 14.45 1.33
C ARG A 162 9.53 14.68 2.35
N GLY A 163 9.84 14.61 3.63
CA GLY A 163 8.82 14.92 4.62
C GLY A 163 9.24 14.74 6.06
N VAL A 164 8.30 15.09 6.92
CA VAL A 164 8.33 14.85 8.35
C VAL A 164 7.11 14.03 8.73
N TYR A 165 7.32 13.02 9.56
CA TYR A 165 6.28 12.16 10.11
C TYR A 165 6.46 12.05 11.62
N ALA A 166 5.44 12.39 12.39
CA ALA A 166 5.45 12.31 13.83
C ALA A 166 4.36 11.35 14.32
N THR A 167 4.72 10.41 15.19
CA THR A 167 3.80 9.50 15.88
C THR A 167 3.89 9.76 17.37
N ARG A 168 2.73 9.91 18.01
CA ARG A 168 2.57 9.87 19.46
C ARG A 168 1.86 8.58 19.85
N SER A 169 2.53 7.73 20.61
CA SER A 169 1.96 6.50 21.16
C SER A 169 1.76 6.64 22.67
N ALA A 170 0.57 7.10 23.07
CA ALA A 170 0.23 7.31 24.48
C ALA A 170 -1.23 6.96 24.78
N GLY A 171 -1.46 6.32 25.93
CA GLY A 171 -2.81 5.97 26.38
C GLY A 171 -3.56 5.06 25.39
N VAL A 172 -4.87 5.26 25.32
CA VAL A 172 -5.80 4.47 24.49
C VAL A 172 -5.74 4.86 23.01
N THR A 173 -5.36 6.11 22.72
CA THR A 173 -5.38 6.70 21.37
C THR A 173 -4.01 7.23 20.99
N SER A 174 -3.46 6.69 19.92
CA SER A 174 -2.28 7.20 19.24
C SER A 174 -2.63 8.17 18.12
N LEU A 175 -1.67 9.04 17.79
CA LEU A 175 -1.80 10.09 16.79
C LEU A 175 -0.60 10.07 15.86
N ASP A 176 -0.82 10.07 14.55
CA ASP A 176 0.19 10.45 13.57
C ASP A 176 -0.12 11.83 13.00
N VAL A 177 0.92 12.64 12.73
CA VAL A 177 0.83 13.89 11.97
C VAL A 177 1.97 13.91 10.96
N TYR A 178 1.70 14.29 9.71
CA TYR A 178 2.72 14.30 8.67
C TYR A 178 2.59 15.46 7.69
N ALA A 179 3.74 15.87 7.17
CA ALA A 179 3.87 16.80 6.06
C ALA A 179 4.81 16.20 5.01
N LEU A 180 4.32 15.98 3.80
CA LEU A 180 5.03 15.29 2.72
C LEU A 180 5.08 16.19 1.49
N HIS A 181 6.26 16.36 0.91
CA HIS A 181 6.45 16.95 -0.41
C HIS A 181 6.78 15.85 -1.42
N PHE A 182 5.88 15.63 -2.37
CA PHE A 182 6.02 14.69 -3.47
C PHE A 182 6.23 15.44 -4.77
N GLU A 183 7.14 14.94 -5.59
CA GLU A 183 7.41 15.48 -6.92
C GLU A 183 7.42 14.36 -7.95
N ASP A 184 6.79 14.59 -9.10
CA ASP A 184 6.86 13.73 -10.27
C ASP A 184 6.85 14.59 -11.53
N THR A 185 7.94 14.58 -12.29
CA THR A 185 8.09 15.39 -13.51
C THR A 185 7.18 14.96 -14.66
N ALA A 186 6.57 13.78 -14.57
CA ALA A 186 5.71 13.23 -15.62
C ALA A 186 4.44 12.55 -15.03
N ALA A 187 3.84 13.19 -14.03
CA ALA A 187 2.60 12.69 -13.42
C ALA A 187 1.47 12.65 -14.45
N ARG A 188 0.61 11.64 -14.37
CA ARG A 188 -0.51 11.43 -15.28
C ARG A 188 -1.85 11.37 -14.55
N TYR A 189 -2.80 12.18 -15.01
CA TYR A 189 -4.20 12.23 -14.58
C TYR A 189 -5.11 12.30 -15.82
N VAL A 190 -6.43 12.33 -15.63
CA VAL A 190 -7.36 12.62 -16.74
C VAL A 190 -7.08 13.98 -17.39
N GLN A 191 -6.72 15.00 -16.59
CA GLN A 191 -6.35 16.35 -17.05
C GLN A 191 -5.09 16.37 -17.96
N GLY A 192 -4.23 15.34 -17.91
CA GLY A 192 -3.09 15.22 -18.81
C GLY A 192 -1.82 14.68 -18.16
N VAL A 193 -0.68 15.04 -18.73
CA VAL A 193 0.66 14.71 -18.22
C VAL A 193 1.43 16.00 -17.97
N ALA A 194 1.87 16.23 -16.73
CA ALA A 194 2.62 17.42 -16.36
C ALA A 194 3.51 17.18 -15.13
N HIS A 195 4.32 18.19 -14.80
CA HIS A 195 5.13 18.20 -13.59
C HIS A 195 4.26 18.46 -12.36
N GLU A 196 4.17 17.46 -11.49
CA GLU A 196 3.48 17.54 -10.21
C GLU A 196 4.47 17.90 -9.09
N ARG A 197 4.14 18.93 -8.31
CA ARG A 197 4.80 19.34 -7.07
C ARG A 197 3.74 19.48 -6.01
N ARG A 198 3.62 18.48 -5.14
CA ARG A 198 2.50 18.33 -4.22
C ARG A 198 2.96 18.34 -2.77
N TRP A 199 2.33 19.16 -1.95
CA TRP A 199 2.35 19.04 -0.50
C TRP A 199 1.15 18.25 -0.02
N SER A 200 1.36 17.34 0.93
CA SER A 200 0.31 16.61 1.65
C SER A 200 0.47 16.85 3.14
N LEU A 201 -0.58 17.33 3.79
CA LEU A 201 -0.69 17.43 5.23
C LEU A 201 -1.71 16.42 5.70
N GLY A 202 -1.35 15.54 6.63
CA GLY A 202 -2.26 14.52 7.10
C GLY A 202 -2.12 14.19 8.57
N THR A 203 -3.17 13.54 9.08
CA THR A 203 -3.29 13.12 10.47
C THR A 203 -3.96 11.76 10.53
N ARG A 204 -3.54 10.94 11.50
CA ARG A 204 -4.14 9.62 11.76
C ARG A 204 -4.42 9.45 13.23
N VAL A 205 -5.64 9.09 13.58
CA VAL A 205 -6.06 8.80 14.95
C VAL A 205 -6.40 7.32 15.03
N PHE A 206 -5.70 6.58 15.89
CA PHE A 206 -5.87 5.13 15.98
C PHE A 206 -5.73 4.62 17.40
N GLY A 207 -6.46 3.57 17.74
CA GLY A 207 -6.51 3.08 19.11
C GLY A 207 -7.52 1.97 19.30
N SER A 208 -7.63 1.52 20.55
CA SER A 208 -8.62 0.53 20.95
C SER A 208 -8.97 0.68 22.41
N HIS A 209 -10.26 0.58 22.74
CA HIS A 209 -10.80 0.61 24.09
C HIS A 209 -11.91 -0.43 24.22
N ASP A 210 -11.83 -1.29 25.23
CA ASP A 210 -12.74 -2.41 25.41
C ASP A 210 -12.93 -3.22 24.11
N ALA A 211 -14.18 -3.37 23.66
CA ALA A 211 -14.54 -4.04 22.43
C ALA A 211 -14.28 -3.21 21.16
N TRP A 212 -14.04 -1.89 21.28
CA TRP A 212 -13.92 -0.99 20.15
C TRP A 212 -12.46 -0.80 19.70
N ASN A 213 -12.26 -0.69 18.41
CA ASN A 213 -11.00 -0.25 17.80
C ASN A 213 -11.29 0.70 16.63
N TRP A 214 -10.37 1.62 16.39
CA TRP A 214 -10.50 2.61 15.32
C TRP A 214 -9.15 2.93 14.69
N ASN A 215 -9.19 3.29 13.41
CA ASN A 215 -8.09 3.79 12.63
C ASN A 215 -8.63 4.76 11.58
N TRP A 216 -8.50 6.05 11.86
CA TRP A 216 -9.03 7.14 11.03
C TRP A 216 -7.88 7.98 10.50
N GLU A 217 -7.86 8.25 9.20
CA GLU A 217 -6.82 9.01 8.54
C GLU A 217 -7.44 10.06 7.61
N PHE A 218 -6.95 11.30 7.72
CA PHE A 218 -7.33 12.41 6.85
C PHE A 218 -6.07 13.01 6.24
N ALA A 219 -6.14 13.38 4.97
CA ALA A 219 -5.09 14.13 4.30
C ALA A 219 -5.68 15.23 3.42
N ALA A 220 -5.01 16.38 3.39
CA ALA A 220 -5.28 17.46 2.45
C ALA A 220 -4.02 17.71 1.61
N GLN A 221 -4.22 18.05 0.35
CA GLN A 221 -3.15 18.18 -0.63
C GLN A 221 -3.28 19.49 -1.41
N GLY A 222 -2.14 20.15 -1.58
CA GLY A 222 -1.99 21.38 -2.35
C GLY A 222 -0.70 21.37 -3.18
N GLY A 223 -0.47 22.42 -3.96
CA GLY A 223 0.70 22.56 -4.83
C GLY A 223 0.31 22.78 -6.29
N LYS A 224 1.12 22.27 -7.22
CA LYS A 224 0.96 22.52 -8.67
C LYS A 224 1.04 21.24 -9.50
N PHE A 225 0.21 21.16 -10.53
CA PHE A 225 0.28 20.17 -11.61
C PHE A 225 0.39 20.93 -12.94
N GLY A 226 1.60 21.04 -13.49
CA GLY A 226 1.88 22.06 -14.50
C GLY A 226 1.54 23.45 -13.95
N ASP A 227 0.63 24.15 -14.63
CA ASP A 227 0.14 25.47 -14.21
C ASP A 227 -1.08 25.40 -13.26
N ALA A 228 -1.76 24.25 -13.22
CA ALA A 228 -2.98 24.04 -12.43
C ALA A 228 -2.68 23.95 -10.92
N ASP A 229 -3.59 24.50 -10.11
CA ASP A 229 -3.58 24.41 -8.64
C ASP A 229 -4.09 23.05 -8.16
N ILE A 230 -3.31 22.37 -7.32
CA ILE A 230 -3.76 21.14 -6.67
C ILE A 230 -4.68 21.49 -5.49
N ARG A 231 -5.85 20.85 -5.43
CA ARG A 231 -6.78 20.93 -4.28
C ARG A 231 -7.47 19.59 -4.06
N ALA A 232 -6.77 18.68 -3.39
CA ALA A 232 -7.27 17.34 -3.18
C ALA A 232 -7.31 16.97 -1.69
N TRP A 233 -8.11 15.99 -1.33
CA TRP A 233 -8.22 15.52 0.04
C TRP A 233 -8.69 14.07 0.10
N SER A 234 -8.46 13.43 1.23
CA SER A 234 -8.99 12.11 1.54
C SER A 234 -9.40 12.02 3.00
N LEU A 235 -10.39 11.18 3.25
CA LEU A 235 -10.80 10.73 4.57
C LEU A 235 -10.96 9.22 4.50
N ALA A 236 -10.49 8.52 5.51
CA ALA A 236 -10.79 7.13 5.64
C ALA A 236 -10.85 6.67 7.08
N THR A 237 -11.88 5.91 7.39
CA THR A 237 -12.17 5.42 8.74
C THR A 237 -12.32 3.91 8.69
N ASP A 238 -11.58 3.19 9.53
CA ASP A 238 -11.85 1.79 9.88
C ASP A 238 -12.23 1.75 11.35
N THR A 239 -13.46 1.33 11.65
CA THR A 239 -13.96 1.19 13.01
C THR A 239 -14.46 -0.23 13.19
N GLY A 240 -14.02 -0.90 14.25
CA GLY A 240 -14.42 -2.26 14.56
C GLY A 240 -14.92 -2.46 15.97
N TYR A 241 -15.76 -3.47 16.13
CA TYR A 241 -16.32 -3.95 17.38
C TYR A 241 -16.09 -5.46 17.52
N SER A 242 -15.50 -5.88 18.63
CA SER A 242 -15.22 -7.27 18.97
C SER A 242 -16.28 -7.81 19.92
N PHE A 243 -16.94 -8.90 19.55
CA PHE A 243 -17.94 -9.58 20.36
C PHE A 243 -17.25 -10.60 21.27
N GLY A 244 -17.03 -10.23 22.54
CA GLY A 244 -16.30 -11.06 23.51
C GLY A 244 -16.97 -12.42 23.79
N ASP A 245 -18.30 -12.46 23.79
CA ASP A 245 -19.08 -13.66 24.15
C ASP A 245 -19.38 -14.58 22.95
N VAL A 246 -18.95 -14.21 21.75
CA VAL A 246 -19.19 -15.00 20.53
C VAL A 246 -18.00 -15.93 20.28
N PRO A 247 -18.22 -17.26 20.14
CA PRO A 247 -17.16 -18.20 19.82
C PRO A 247 -16.33 -17.76 18.61
N GLY A 248 -15.02 -17.94 18.71
CA GLY A 248 -14.09 -17.54 17.66
C GLY A 248 -13.81 -16.03 17.60
N LYS A 249 -14.06 -15.26 18.66
CA LYS A 249 -13.69 -13.83 18.77
C LYS A 249 -14.16 -13.03 17.55
N LEU A 250 -15.46 -13.12 17.24
CA LEU A 250 -16.05 -12.40 16.12
C LEU A 250 -15.78 -10.90 16.24
N ARG A 251 -15.31 -10.27 15.16
CA ARG A 251 -15.18 -8.81 15.02
C ARG A 251 -15.95 -8.35 13.80
N ALA A 252 -16.84 -7.38 13.98
CA ALA A 252 -17.42 -6.63 12.88
C ALA A 252 -16.66 -5.34 12.69
N ALA A 253 -16.46 -4.92 11.44
CA ALA A 253 -15.80 -3.67 11.11
C ALA A 253 -16.45 -3.00 9.92
N LEU A 254 -16.35 -1.68 9.90
CA LEU A 254 -16.79 -0.86 8.80
C LEU A 254 -15.64 0.06 8.39
N LEU A 255 -15.20 -0.12 7.16
CA LEU A 255 -14.33 0.83 6.50
C LEU A 255 -15.16 1.75 5.60
N VAL A 256 -14.98 3.05 5.75
CA VAL A 256 -15.51 4.07 4.83
C VAL A 256 -14.35 4.93 4.38
N ALA A 257 -14.16 5.10 3.07
CA ALA A 257 -13.11 5.98 2.57
C ALA A 257 -13.57 6.82 1.39
N ILE A 258 -13.00 8.01 1.30
CA ILE A 258 -13.20 8.99 0.24
C ILE A 258 -11.82 9.49 -0.18
N ALA A 259 -11.59 9.57 -1.49
CA ALA A 259 -10.54 10.39 -2.07
C ALA A 259 -11.14 11.26 -3.16
N SER A 260 -10.84 12.56 -3.10
CA SER A 260 -11.32 13.52 -4.07
C SER A 260 -10.89 13.15 -5.50
N GLY A 261 -11.70 13.61 -6.45
CA GLY A 261 -11.50 13.44 -7.87
C GLY A 261 -11.86 14.73 -8.59
N ASP A 262 -11.28 14.90 -9.77
CA ASP A 262 -11.35 16.14 -10.54
C ASP A 262 -12.76 16.43 -11.06
N LYS A 263 -13.29 17.63 -10.84
CA LYS A 263 -14.65 17.98 -11.28
C LYS A 263 -14.68 18.52 -12.69
N ASP A 264 -13.56 19.04 -13.19
CA ASP A 264 -13.42 19.56 -14.54
C ASP A 264 -11.95 19.47 -15.02
N PRO A 265 -11.59 18.47 -15.84
CA PRO A 265 -10.22 18.32 -16.33
C PRO A 265 -9.80 19.41 -17.33
N GLY A 266 -10.69 20.35 -17.67
CA GLY A 266 -10.38 21.50 -18.54
C GLY A 266 -10.04 22.79 -17.80
N ASP A 267 -10.17 22.83 -16.46
CA ASP A 267 -9.91 24.05 -15.68
C ASP A 267 -8.46 24.14 -15.16
N ASP A 268 -8.19 25.17 -14.37
CA ASP A 268 -6.88 25.45 -13.77
C ASP A 268 -6.67 24.76 -12.42
N ARG A 269 -7.40 23.67 -12.13
CA ARG A 269 -7.33 22.93 -10.87
C ARG A 269 -7.15 21.44 -11.13
N LEU A 270 -6.45 20.78 -10.20
CA LEU A 270 -6.41 19.33 -10.11
C LEU A 270 -6.95 18.91 -8.75
N GLU A 271 -8.16 18.36 -8.71
CA GLU A 271 -8.79 17.90 -7.46
C GLU A 271 -8.61 16.39 -7.20
N THR A 272 -7.95 15.66 -8.10
CA THR A 272 -7.64 14.23 -7.89
C THR A 272 -6.58 14.04 -6.80
N LEU A 273 -6.88 13.20 -5.80
CA LEU A 273 -5.90 12.77 -4.80
C LEU A 273 -4.75 12.00 -5.44
N ASN A 274 -3.54 12.24 -4.94
CA ASN A 274 -2.41 11.35 -5.15
C ASN A 274 -2.06 10.61 -3.84
N PRO A 275 -2.23 9.28 -3.75
CA PRO A 275 -1.88 8.51 -2.54
C PRO A 275 -0.36 8.29 -2.39
N ILE A 276 0.46 8.84 -3.29
CA ILE A 276 1.94 8.78 -3.30
C ILE A 276 2.45 7.34 -3.48
N TYR A 277 2.60 6.58 -2.41
CA TYR A 277 3.13 5.22 -2.42
C TYR A 277 2.29 4.30 -1.50
N PRO A 278 0.99 4.12 -1.80
CA PRO A 278 0.11 3.34 -0.95
C PRO A 278 0.45 1.85 -0.98
N ARG A 279 0.05 1.14 0.06
CA ARG A 279 -0.12 -0.31 0.02
C ARG A 279 -1.25 -0.66 -0.95
N GLY A 280 -0.99 -1.61 -1.85
CA GLY A 280 -1.94 -1.96 -2.91
C GLY A 280 -3.25 -2.57 -2.39
N ASN A 281 -3.17 -3.45 -1.39
CA ASN A 281 -4.32 -4.16 -0.85
C ASN A 281 -5.01 -3.46 0.32
N TYR A 282 -4.84 -2.14 0.46
CA TYR A 282 -5.43 -1.41 1.58
C TYR A 282 -6.97 -1.46 1.59
N PHE A 283 -7.59 -1.39 0.41
CA PHE A 283 -9.04 -1.28 0.25
C PHE A 283 -9.74 -2.62 -0.07
N GLY A 284 -8.95 -3.63 -0.43
CA GLY A 284 -9.38 -4.97 -0.79
C GLY A 284 -8.17 -5.82 -1.16
N ASP A 285 -8.19 -7.10 -0.82
CA ASP A 285 -7.06 -8.01 -1.03
C ASP A 285 -6.78 -8.30 -2.51
N GLU A 286 -7.74 -8.07 -3.40
CA GLU A 286 -7.58 -8.16 -4.85
C GLU A 286 -6.83 -6.97 -5.44
N ALA A 287 -6.71 -5.85 -4.70
CA ALA A 287 -5.91 -4.67 -5.07
C ALA A 287 -6.18 -4.15 -6.51
N THR A 288 -7.44 -4.21 -6.96
CA THR A 288 -7.78 -3.85 -8.35
C THR A 288 -8.03 -2.35 -8.51
N LEU A 289 -8.66 -1.70 -7.53
CA LEU A 289 -9.04 -0.29 -7.57
C LEU A 289 -8.20 0.53 -6.57
N GLY A 290 -7.73 1.69 -7.01
CA GLY A 290 -6.85 2.56 -6.26
C GLY A 290 -7.55 3.75 -5.61
N PRO A 291 -6.91 4.38 -4.62
CA PRO A 291 -7.53 5.47 -3.87
C PRO A 291 -7.41 6.82 -4.57
N ARG A 292 -8.00 6.95 -5.75
CA ARG A 292 -8.12 8.22 -6.49
C ARG A 292 -9.52 8.33 -7.06
N ASN A 293 -10.15 9.50 -6.92
CA ASN A 293 -11.52 9.72 -7.39
C ASN A 293 -12.51 8.62 -6.92
N PHE A 294 -12.54 8.33 -5.62
CA PHE A 294 -13.40 7.25 -5.14
C PHE A 294 -14.07 7.52 -3.81
N PHE A 295 -15.15 6.80 -3.60
CA PHE A 295 -15.84 6.62 -2.35
C PHE A 295 -16.12 5.13 -2.19
N ASN A 296 -15.84 4.56 -1.02
CA ASN A 296 -16.18 3.19 -0.73
C ASN A 296 -16.79 2.98 0.66
N ILE A 297 -17.57 1.91 0.75
CA ILE A 297 -18.10 1.37 1.99
C ILE A 297 -17.76 -0.13 1.99
N HIS A 298 -17.02 -0.57 3.00
CA HIS A 298 -16.50 -1.92 3.10
C HIS A 298 -16.79 -2.48 4.51
N PRO A 299 -17.99 -3.04 4.75
CA PRO A 299 -18.26 -3.88 5.90
C PRO A 299 -17.45 -5.18 5.84
N ALA A 300 -16.86 -5.57 6.96
CA ALA A 300 -16.10 -6.81 7.09
C ALA A 300 -16.41 -7.51 8.42
N LEU A 301 -16.42 -8.84 8.38
CA LEU A 301 -16.46 -9.72 9.54
C LEU A 301 -15.13 -10.47 9.62
N THR A 302 -14.57 -10.56 10.82
CA THR A 302 -13.38 -11.35 11.10
C THR A 302 -13.69 -12.35 12.19
N LEU A 303 -13.28 -13.60 11.99
CA LEU A 303 -13.43 -14.70 12.94
C LEU A 303 -12.07 -15.38 13.15
N GLN A 304 -11.75 -15.66 14.40
CA GLN A 304 -10.59 -16.44 14.83
C GLN A 304 -11.06 -17.76 15.46
N PRO A 305 -11.46 -18.77 14.65
CA PRO A 305 -11.97 -20.05 15.17
C PRO A 305 -10.93 -20.83 15.99
N SER A 306 -9.64 -20.57 15.80
CA SER A 306 -8.55 -21.07 16.65
C SER A 306 -7.40 -20.04 16.68
N PRO A 307 -6.47 -20.12 17.64
CA PRO A 307 -5.32 -19.21 17.69
C PRO A 307 -4.48 -19.19 16.38
N ALA A 308 -4.51 -20.28 15.63
CA ALA A 308 -3.74 -20.46 14.41
C ALA A 308 -4.47 -20.02 13.13
N VAL A 309 -5.77 -19.69 13.17
CA VAL A 309 -6.58 -19.41 11.97
C VAL A 309 -7.35 -18.11 12.15
N GLN A 310 -7.23 -17.21 11.18
CA GLN A 310 -8.07 -16.04 11.02
C GLN A 310 -8.81 -16.13 9.68
N LEU A 311 -10.10 -15.84 9.70
CA LEU A 311 -10.98 -15.75 8.54
C LEU A 311 -11.55 -14.33 8.49
N THR A 312 -11.51 -13.69 7.34
CA THR A 312 -12.13 -12.39 7.10
C THR A 312 -13.03 -12.50 5.88
N ALA A 313 -14.26 -12.02 5.99
CA ALA A 313 -15.19 -11.91 4.88
C ALA A 313 -15.64 -10.45 4.78
N GLY A 314 -15.68 -9.90 3.57
CA GLY A 314 -16.02 -8.50 3.35
C GLY A 314 -16.75 -8.27 2.04
N VAL A 315 -17.47 -7.17 1.96
CA VAL A 315 -18.08 -6.67 0.72
C VAL A 315 -17.70 -5.21 0.57
N ASP A 316 -16.97 -4.87 -0.48
CA ASP A 316 -16.62 -3.50 -0.84
C ASP A 316 -17.57 -2.97 -1.92
N PHE A 317 -18.21 -1.85 -1.64
CA PHE A 317 -18.99 -1.10 -2.60
C PHE A 317 -18.20 0.12 -3.04
N PHE A 318 -17.87 0.20 -4.32
CA PHE A 318 -17.00 1.25 -4.85
C PHE A 318 -17.75 2.19 -5.80
N TRP A 319 -17.61 3.49 -5.58
CA TRP A 319 -18.13 4.55 -6.42
C TRP A 319 -17.05 5.57 -6.79
N ARG A 320 -17.24 6.28 -7.90
CA ARG A 320 -16.47 7.47 -8.25
C ARG A 320 -16.92 8.68 -7.42
N TYR A 321 -15.96 9.44 -6.91
CA TYR A 321 -16.24 10.69 -6.19
C TYR A 321 -16.71 11.81 -7.13
N SER A 322 -16.10 11.93 -8.30
CA SER A 322 -16.46 12.81 -9.40
C SER A 322 -16.78 11.97 -10.63
N THR A 323 -17.85 12.34 -11.33
CA THR A 323 -18.27 11.68 -12.56
C THR A 323 -17.49 12.16 -13.79
N ARG A 324 -16.71 13.24 -13.66
CA ARG A 324 -15.86 13.79 -14.72
C ARG A 324 -14.42 13.27 -14.70
N ASP A 325 -14.02 12.60 -13.62
CA ASP A 325 -12.71 11.98 -13.48
C ASP A 325 -12.80 10.45 -13.65
N GLY A 326 -11.66 9.81 -13.86
CA GLY A 326 -11.52 8.39 -14.16
C GLY A 326 -11.46 7.49 -12.95
N VAL A 327 -11.25 6.20 -13.20
CA VAL A 327 -10.95 5.18 -12.20
C VAL A 327 -9.49 4.78 -12.36
N TYR A 328 -8.79 4.65 -11.24
CA TYR A 328 -7.35 4.43 -11.18
C TYR A 328 -7.02 3.13 -10.46
N ALA A 329 -5.87 2.55 -10.79
CA ALA A 329 -5.29 1.42 -10.07
C ALA A 329 -4.54 1.90 -8.81
N PRO A 330 -4.22 1.02 -7.85
CA PRO A 330 -3.51 1.42 -6.62
C PRO A 330 -2.17 2.12 -6.85
N ASN A 331 -1.47 1.81 -7.95
CA ASN A 331 -0.23 2.46 -8.35
C ASN A 331 -0.44 3.85 -9.01
N GLY A 332 -1.68 4.31 -9.15
CA GLY A 332 -2.04 5.58 -9.79
C GLY A 332 -2.24 5.51 -11.30
N MET A 333 -2.09 4.34 -11.93
CA MET A 333 -2.37 4.19 -13.36
C MET A 333 -3.85 4.43 -13.64
N LEU A 334 -4.16 5.31 -14.60
CA LEU A 334 -5.52 5.51 -15.08
C LEU A 334 -6.00 4.24 -15.80
N ILE A 335 -7.01 3.57 -15.24
CA ILE A 335 -7.62 2.39 -15.85
C ILE A 335 -8.61 2.83 -16.92
N ARG A 336 -9.45 3.81 -16.58
CA ARG A 336 -10.54 4.25 -17.43
C ARG A 336 -10.85 5.74 -17.22
N PRO A 337 -10.84 6.58 -18.25
CA PRO A 337 -11.37 7.95 -18.15
C PRO A 337 -12.90 7.94 -18.02
N ALA A 338 -13.49 9.09 -17.66
CA ALA A 338 -14.94 9.22 -17.53
C ALA A 338 -15.71 9.02 -18.85
N GLY A 339 -15.17 9.55 -19.96
CA GLY A 339 -15.89 9.63 -21.23
C GLY A 339 -17.26 10.32 -21.06
N ASP A 340 -18.28 9.77 -21.70
CA ASP A 340 -19.66 10.27 -21.61
C ASP A 340 -20.44 9.71 -20.40
N SER A 341 -19.90 8.71 -19.71
CA SER A 341 -20.57 8.10 -18.55
C SER A 341 -20.65 9.08 -17.39
N ARG A 342 -21.83 9.17 -16.79
CA ARG A 342 -22.08 9.90 -15.53
C ARG A 342 -22.39 8.96 -14.36
N ALA A 343 -22.28 7.65 -14.56
CA ALA A 343 -22.49 6.67 -13.51
C ALA A 343 -21.39 6.76 -12.43
N ARG A 344 -21.80 6.67 -11.16
CA ARG A 344 -20.85 6.66 -10.03
C ARG A 344 -20.42 5.25 -9.67
N HIS A 345 -21.32 4.28 -9.67
CA HIS A 345 -21.03 2.92 -9.19
C HIS A 345 -20.05 2.21 -10.12
N VAL A 346 -18.90 1.83 -9.57
CA VAL A 346 -17.79 1.21 -10.31
C VAL A 346 -17.85 -0.30 -10.16
N ALA A 347 -17.94 -0.83 -8.94
CA ALA A 347 -17.98 -2.26 -8.69
C ALA A 347 -18.56 -2.58 -7.31
N THR A 348 -19.00 -3.82 -7.16
CA THR A 348 -19.22 -4.46 -5.85
C THR A 348 -18.34 -5.69 -5.77
N ILE A 349 -17.51 -5.77 -4.74
CA ILE A 349 -16.47 -6.79 -4.58
C ILE A 349 -16.75 -7.56 -3.30
N ALA A 350 -17.08 -8.84 -3.41
CA ALA A 350 -17.16 -9.72 -2.25
C ALA A 350 -15.84 -10.48 -2.12
N SER A 351 -15.31 -10.60 -0.91
CA SER A 351 -14.05 -11.31 -0.66
C SER A 351 -14.11 -12.16 0.62
N ILE A 352 -13.36 -13.26 0.58
CA ILE A 352 -13.06 -14.10 1.74
C ILE A 352 -11.55 -14.31 1.75
N ALA A 353 -10.92 -13.96 2.87
CA ALA A 353 -9.51 -14.17 3.12
C ALA A 353 -9.31 -15.05 4.36
N THR A 354 -8.30 -15.90 4.34
CA THR A 354 -7.85 -16.62 5.52
C THR A 354 -6.35 -16.52 5.66
N THR A 355 -5.88 -16.40 6.90
CA THR A 355 -4.49 -16.58 7.25
C THR A 355 -4.39 -17.71 8.27
N ARG A 356 -3.36 -18.54 8.12
CA ARG A 356 -3.12 -19.68 9.00
C ARG A 356 -1.65 -19.79 9.38
N THR A 357 -1.39 -19.89 10.68
CA THR A 357 -0.08 -20.31 11.19
C THR A 357 -0.03 -21.84 11.14
N LEU A 358 0.86 -22.40 10.33
CA LEU A 358 0.94 -23.85 10.12
C LEU A 358 1.85 -24.51 11.17
N ALA A 359 2.97 -23.84 11.45
CA ALA A 359 3.99 -24.23 12.42
C ALA A 359 4.78 -22.96 12.80
N PRO A 360 5.67 -23.00 13.82
CA PRO A 360 6.61 -21.89 14.02
C PRO A 360 7.32 -21.58 12.71
N ARG A 361 7.45 -20.29 12.37
CA ARG A 361 8.06 -19.77 11.14
C ARG A 361 7.28 -19.98 9.83
N TRP A 362 6.21 -20.76 9.84
CA TRP A 362 5.38 -21.04 8.66
C TRP A 362 4.00 -20.40 8.74
N SER A 363 3.65 -19.63 7.72
CA SER A 363 2.32 -19.04 7.56
C SER A 363 1.79 -19.29 6.15
N SER A 364 0.50 -19.54 6.02
CA SER A 364 -0.19 -19.55 4.74
C SER A 364 -1.33 -18.53 4.72
N SER A 365 -1.70 -18.11 3.52
CA SER A 365 -2.93 -17.35 3.31
C SER A 365 -3.64 -17.79 2.04
N ALA A 366 -4.95 -17.60 2.03
CA ALA A 366 -5.77 -17.76 0.84
C ALA A 366 -6.75 -16.60 0.74
N VAL A 367 -6.97 -16.09 -0.46
CA VAL A 367 -7.94 -15.03 -0.75
C VAL A 367 -8.76 -15.49 -1.95
N VAL A 368 -10.08 -15.35 -1.84
CA VAL A 368 -11.03 -15.47 -2.95
C VAL A 368 -11.81 -14.18 -3.03
N ALA A 369 -11.91 -13.59 -4.21
CA ALA A 369 -12.76 -12.42 -4.43
C ALA A 369 -13.55 -12.55 -5.73
N TYR A 370 -14.72 -11.92 -5.74
CA TYR A 370 -15.58 -11.78 -6.92
C TYR A 370 -16.06 -10.34 -7.01
N ALA A 371 -15.73 -9.68 -8.11
CA ALA A 371 -16.03 -8.29 -8.37
C ALA A 371 -17.01 -8.17 -9.54
N ARG A 372 -18.23 -7.71 -9.23
CA ARG A 372 -19.24 -7.42 -10.23
C ARG A 372 -19.07 -5.98 -10.73
N PRO A 373 -18.91 -5.75 -12.05
CA PRO A 373 -18.79 -4.41 -12.58
C PRO A 373 -20.12 -3.66 -12.40
N GLY A 374 -20.02 -2.42 -11.92
CA GLY A 374 -21.09 -1.47 -11.74
C GLY A 374 -21.43 -0.74 -13.04
N ALA A 375 -22.34 0.24 -12.97
CA ALA A 375 -22.82 0.96 -14.14
C ALA A 375 -21.71 1.69 -14.91
N PHE A 376 -20.72 2.28 -14.23
CA PHE A 376 -19.61 2.98 -14.90
C PHE A 376 -18.75 2.05 -15.76
N LEU A 377 -18.31 0.91 -15.20
CA LEU A 377 -17.57 -0.10 -15.95
C LEU A 377 -18.45 -0.68 -17.07
N ARG A 378 -19.72 -0.93 -16.76
CA ARG A 378 -20.87 -1.19 -17.65
C ARG A 378 -20.82 -0.39 -18.94
N GLU A 379 -21.12 0.90 -18.78
CA GLU A 379 -21.31 1.91 -19.82
C GLU A 379 -20.04 2.21 -20.60
N THR A 380 -18.89 1.99 -19.98
CA THR A 380 -17.62 2.15 -20.66
C THR A 380 -17.22 0.85 -21.38
N GLY A 381 -17.85 -0.30 -21.17
CA GLY A 381 -17.55 -1.55 -21.90
C GLY A 381 -16.56 -2.48 -21.20
N ALA A 382 -16.41 -2.34 -19.88
CA ALA A 382 -15.76 -3.31 -19.01
C ALA A 382 -16.85 -4.14 -18.31
N THR A 383 -17.41 -5.11 -19.03
CA THR A 383 -18.65 -5.81 -18.65
C THR A 383 -18.45 -7.06 -17.83
N ASP A 384 -17.23 -7.61 -17.82
CA ASP A 384 -17.00 -8.94 -17.28
C ASP A 384 -16.77 -8.89 -15.78
N ALA A 385 -17.35 -9.86 -15.07
CA ALA A 385 -17.09 -10.02 -13.65
C ALA A 385 -15.66 -10.55 -13.44
N LEU A 386 -14.91 -9.90 -12.54
CA LEU A 386 -13.59 -10.35 -12.17
C LEU A 386 -13.69 -11.38 -11.05
N SER A 387 -12.97 -12.50 -11.19
CA SER A 387 -12.75 -13.46 -10.12
C SER A 387 -11.28 -13.49 -9.74
N PHE A 388 -10.99 -13.67 -8.48
CA PHE A 388 -9.63 -13.70 -7.96
C PHE A 388 -9.47 -14.85 -6.98
N LEU A 389 -8.40 -15.61 -7.14
CA LEU A 389 -7.91 -16.60 -6.20
C LEU A 389 -6.43 -16.33 -5.96
N SER A 390 -6.02 -16.23 -4.70
CA SER A 390 -4.61 -16.16 -4.33
C SER A 390 -4.33 -17.16 -3.22
N LEU A 391 -3.27 -17.94 -3.37
CA LEU A 391 -2.77 -18.87 -2.35
C LEU A 391 -1.31 -18.49 -2.07
N SER A 392 -0.94 -18.37 -0.80
CA SER A 392 0.43 -18.03 -0.40
C SER A 392 0.92 -18.93 0.72
N LEU A 393 2.21 -19.25 0.69
CA LEU A 393 2.93 -19.94 1.74
C LEU A 393 4.23 -19.17 2.00
N GLN A 394 4.50 -18.83 3.26
CA GLN A 394 5.70 -18.11 3.66
C GLN A 394 6.43 -18.83 4.79
N TYR A 395 7.75 -18.87 4.68
CA TYR A 395 8.69 -19.33 5.69
C TYR A 395 9.63 -18.18 6.07
N ARG A 396 9.92 -18.00 7.36
CA ARG A 396 10.88 -16.98 7.87
C ARG A 396 11.89 -17.63 8.82
N PHE A 397 13.17 -17.46 8.60
CA PHE A 397 14.22 -18.13 9.39
C PHE A 397 15.22 -17.18 10.02
#